data_AF-A0A3S9YMS8-F1
#
_entry.id   AF-A0A3S9YMS8-F1
#
_cell.length_a   1.000
_cell.length_b   1.000
_cell.length_c   1.000
_cell.angle_alpha   90.00
_cell.angle_beta   90.00
_cell.angle_gamma   90.00
#
_symmetry.space_group_name_H-M   'P 1'
#
loop_
_entity.id
_entity.type
_entity.pdbx_description
1 polymer ?
#
loop_
_entity_poly.entity_id
_entity_poly.type
_entity_poly.pdbx_seq_one_letter_code
_entity_poly.pdbx_strand_id
1 'polypeptide(L)'
;MSSYDFPADLLQAQRAWYAVYRQLAQEENPSQTTVLRRTLQRLSVRIATHPYWATIPSGAPAARMALKQQTWAPDTEEARR
;
A
#
# COMPACT_ATOMS: atom_id res chain seq x y z
N MET A 1 17.01 10.17 8.24
CA MET A 1 15.73 9.62 7.77
C MET A 1 15.54 10.12 6.35
N SER A 2 15.66 9.25 5.35
CA SER A 2 15.48 9.67 3.95
C SER A 2 14.01 10.01 3.73
N SER A 3 13.69 11.31 3.73
CA SER A 3 12.38 11.81 3.31
C SER A 3 12.28 11.63 1.80
N TYR A 4 11.71 10.51 1.38
CA TYR A 4 11.27 10.33 0.01
C TYR A 4 9.99 11.13 -0.18
N ASP A 5 10.01 12.10 -1.09
CA ASP A 5 8.82 12.83 -1.51
C ASP A 5 8.02 11.95 -2.47
N PHE A 6 7.20 11.06 -1.90
CA PHE A 6 6.30 10.24 -2.68
C PHE A 6 5.18 11.09 -3.27
N PRO A 7 4.82 10.86 -4.54
CA PRO A 7 3.70 11.56 -5.13
C PRO A 7 2.37 11.10 -4.49
N ALA A 8 1.41 12.02 -4.42
CA ALA A 8 0.16 11.82 -3.68
C ALA A 8 -0.66 10.64 -4.20
N ASP A 9 -0.59 10.35 -5.50
CA ASP A 9 -1.25 9.23 -6.15
C ASP A 9 -0.65 7.87 -5.74
N LEU A 10 0.68 7.78 -5.56
CA LEU A 10 1.35 6.60 -5.05
C LEU A 10 1.00 6.36 -3.57
N LEU A 11 0.98 7.41 -2.76
CA LEU A 11 0.51 7.35 -1.37
C LEU A 11 -0.96 6.91 -1.29
N GLN A 12 -1.82 7.44 -2.15
CA GLN A 12 -3.23 7.08 -2.22
C GLN A 12 -3.42 5.62 -2.66
N ALA A 13 -2.65 5.15 -3.65
CA ALA A 13 -2.70 3.76 -4.10
C ALA A 13 -2.28 2.79 -2.99
N GLN A 14 -1.24 3.13 -2.22
CA GLN A 14 -0.77 2.34 -1.10
C GLN A 14 -1.77 2.34 0.08
N ARG A 15 -2.40 3.47 0.39
CA ARG A 15 -3.48 3.55 1.39
C ARG A 15 -4.69 2.71 0.97
N ALA A 16 -5.10 2.80 -0.29
CA ALA A 16 -6.17 1.98 -0.85
C ALA A 16 -5.82 0.48 -0.78
N TRP A 17 -4.55 0.13 -1.01
CA TRP A 17 -4.07 -1.26 -0.88
C TRP A 17 -4.25 -1.78 0.55
N TYR A 18 -3.88 -0.99 1.57
CA TYR A 18 -4.10 -1.37 2.97
C TYR A 18 -5.58 -1.45 3.35
N ALA A 19 -6.42 -0.54 2.85
CA ALA A 19 -7.87 -0.59 3.09
C ALA A 19 -8.48 -1.88 2.52
N VAL A 20 -8.15 -2.21 1.27
CA VAL A 20 -8.61 -3.44 0.61
C VAL A 20 -8.05 -4.68 1.31
N TYR A 21 -6.80 -4.65 1.78
CA TYR A 21 -6.21 -5.75 2.54
C TYR A 21 -6.95 -5.98 3.87
N ARG A 22 -7.25 -4.93 4.65
CA ARG A 22 -8.03 -5.05 5.88
C ARG A 22 -9.44 -5.56 5.60
N GLN A 23 -10.10 -5.04 4.57
CA GLN A 23 -11.42 -5.51 4.18
C GLN A 23 -11.39 -6.99 3.76
N LEU A 24 -10.38 -7.41 3.01
CA LEU A 24 -10.17 -8.81 2.62
C LEU A 24 -9.93 -9.72 3.83
N ALA A 25 -9.24 -9.24 4.87
CA ALA A 25 -8.98 -10.00 6.09
C ALA A 25 -10.23 -10.21 6.96
N GLN A 26 -11.22 -9.32 6.85
CA GLN A 26 -12.48 -9.38 7.61
C GLN A 26 -13.65 -9.95 6.79
N GLU A 27 -13.45 -10.19 5.49
CA GLU A 27 -14.51 -10.62 4.58
C GLU A 27 -14.64 -12.15 4.55
N GLU A 28 -15.85 -12.65 4.84
CA GLU A 28 -16.17 -14.08 4.83
C GLU A 28 -16.89 -14.49 3.53
N ASN A 29 -17.43 -13.53 2.77
CA ASN A 29 -18.13 -13.82 1.53
C ASN A 29 -17.15 -14.12 0.37
N PRO A 30 -17.23 -15.31 -0.26
CA PRO A 30 -16.31 -15.70 -1.33
C PRO A 30 -16.42 -14.85 -2.60
N SER A 31 -17.62 -14.32 -2.89
CA SER A 31 -17.84 -13.43 -4.04
C SER A 31 -17.14 -12.08 -3.85
N GLN A 32 -17.28 -11.48 -2.66
CA GLN A 32 -16.62 -10.22 -2.30
C GLN A 32 -15.11 -10.39 -2.15
N THR A 33 -14.67 -11.49 -1.57
CA THR A 33 -13.26 -11.89 -1.50
C THR A 33 -12.60 -11.91 -2.88
N THR A 34 -13.30 -12.40 -3.91
CA THR A 34 -12.77 -12.45 -5.28
C THR A 34 -12.61 -11.05 -5.88
N VAL A 35 -13.58 -10.16 -5.65
CA VAL A 35 -13.52 -8.76 -6.08
C VAL A 35 -12.38 -8.02 -5.38
N LEU A 36 -12.22 -8.22 -4.07
CA LEU A 36 -11.15 -7.63 -3.26
C LEU A 36 -9.77 -8.10 -3.68
N ARG A 37 -9.56 -9.41 -3.92
CA ARG A 37 -8.28 -9.93 -4.43
C ARG A 37 -7.92 -9.35 -5.79
N ARG A 38 -8.88 -9.21 -6.71
CA ARG A 38 -8.64 -8.58 -8.03
C ARG A 38 -8.26 -7.10 -7.88
N THR A 39 -8.95 -6.40 -6.98
CA THR A 39 -8.65 -4.98 -6.69
C THR A 39 -7.26 -4.82 -6.10
N LEU A 40 -6.88 -5.69 -5.15
CA LEU A 40 -5.55 -5.70 -4.53
C LEU A 40 -4.45 -5.96 -5.56
N GLN A 41 -4.65 -6.90 -6.50
CA GLN A 41 -3.71 -7.15 -7.59
C GLN A 41 -3.55 -5.93 -8.51
N ARG A 42 -4.65 -5.28 -8.91
CA ARG A 42 -4.60 -4.06 -9.74
C ARG A 42 -3.85 -2.93 -9.05
N LEU A 43 -4.09 -2.74 -7.75
CA LEU A 43 -3.37 -1.74 -6.94
C LEU A 43 -1.88 -2.09 -6.83
N SER A 44 -1.55 -3.37 -6.61
CA SER A 44 -0.16 -3.84 -6.57
C SER A 44 0.58 -3.55 -7.88
N VAL A 45 -0.04 -3.84 -9.03
CA VAL A 45 0.53 -3.52 -10.35
C VAL A 45 0.70 -2.01 -10.50
N ARG A 46 -0.32 -1.20 -10.20
CA ARG A 46 -0.25 0.26 -10.31
C ARG A 46 0.87 0.86 -9.45
N ILE A 47 1.06 0.35 -8.23
CA ILE A 47 2.17 0.75 -7.37
C ILE A 47 3.47 0.29 -8.00
N ALA A 48 3.61 -0.97 -8.42
CA ALA A 48 4.87 -1.52 -8.92
C ALA A 48 5.35 -0.90 -10.25
N THR A 49 4.43 -0.51 -11.13
CA THR A 49 4.71 0.09 -12.45
C THR A 49 4.71 1.62 -12.43
N HIS A 50 4.64 2.24 -11.25
CA HIS A 50 4.58 3.69 -11.14
C HIS A 50 5.85 4.36 -11.71
N PRO A 51 5.72 5.43 -12.52
CA PRO A 51 6.86 6.10 -13.14
C PRO A 51 7.85 6.69 -12.13
N TYR A 52 7.39 7.01 -10.91
CA TYR A 52 8.25 7.40 -9.79
C TYR A 52 9.38 6.41 -9.53
N TRP A 53 9.22 5.11 -9.72
CA TRP A 53 10.33 4.16 -9.50
C TRP A 53 11.46 4.32 -10.50
N ALA A 54 11.18 4.80 -11.70
CA ALA A 54 12.20 5.10 -12.71
C ALA A 54 12.98 6.39 -12.39
N THR A 55 12.44 7.26 -11.53
CA THR A 55 13.10 8.51 -11.13
C THR A 55 14.05 8.34 -9.94
N ILE A 56 14.07 7.17 -9.28
CA ILE A 56 14.95 6.91 -8.12
C ILE A 56 16.20 6.16 -8.57
N PRO A 57 17.40 6.76 -8.49
CA PRO A 57 18.60 6.21 -9.14
C PRO A 57 19.17 4.94 -8.49
N SER A 58 18.76 4.54 -7.27
CA SER A 58 19.41 3.40 -6.58
C SER A 58 18.57 2.71 -5.50
N GLY A 59 17.29 3.06 -5.35
CA GLY A 59 16.57 2.87 -4.07
C GLY A 59 15.25 2.13 -4.14
N ALA A 60 14.94 1.39 -5.20
CA ALA A 60 13.59 0.83 -5.37
C ALA A 60 13.09 -0.08 -4.22
N PRO A 61 13.94 -0.90 -3.55
CA PRO A 61 13.52 -1.64 -2.35
C PRO A 61 13.37 -0.76 -1.11
N ALA A 62 14.35 0.11 -0.84
CA ALA A 62 14.35 1.00 0.34
C ALA A 62 13.21 2.05 0.28
N ALA A 63 12.95 2.59 -0.90
CA ALA A 63 11.84 3.52 -1.14
C ALA A 63 10.47 2.80 -1.07
N ARG A 64 10.36 1.52 -1.48
CA ARG A 64 9.15 0.73 -1.21
C ARG A 64 8.93 0.51 0.29
N MET A 65 9.99 0.25 1.04
CA MET A 65 9.90 0.14 2.51
C MET A 65 9.47 1.47 3.14
N ALA A 66 10.07 2.59 2.73
CA ALA A 66 9.68 3.91 3.22
C ALA A 66 8.23 4.26 2.83
N LEU A 67 7.76 3.89 1.63
CA LEU A 67 6.36 4.06 1.21
C LEU A 67 5.41 3.29 2.13
N LYS A 68 5.73 2.03 2.44
CA LYS A 68 4.97 1.22 3.39
C LYS A 68 4.97 1.87 4.78
N GLN A 69 6.12 2.29 5.30
CA GLN A 69 6.22 2.93 6.61
C GLN A 69 5.42 4.24 6.71
N GLN A 70 5.41 5.07 5.66
CA GLN A 70 4.63 6.33 5.66
C GLN A 70 3.11 6.13 5.56
N THR A 71 2.68 5.01 5.01
CA THR A 71 1.24 4.71 4.77
C THR A 71 0.69 3.67 5.72
N TRP A 72 1.57 2.96 6.41
CA TRP A 72 1.27 2.13 7.56
C TRP A 72 0.91 3.06 8.72
N ALA A 73 -0.37 3.38 8.84
CA ALA A 73 -0.93 3.76 10.12
C ALA A 73 -1.05 2.45 10.92
N PRO A 74 -0.21 2.17 11.93
CA PRO A 74 -0.67 1.27 12.96
C PRO A 74 -1.93 1.92 13.53
N ASP A 75 -3.03 1.18 13.62
CA ASP A 75 -4.07 1.53 14.58
C ASP A 75 -3.35 1.61 15.93
N THR A 76 -2.98 2.83 16.31
CA THR A 76 -2.21 3.13 17.53
C THR A 76 -3.19 3.15 18.70
N GLU A 77 -4.04 2.13 18.77
CA GLU A 77 -5.08 1.99 19.79
C GLU A 77 -5.13 0.57 20.38
N GLU A 78 -4.61 -0.46 19.71
CA GLU A 78 -4.61 -1.84 20.25
C GLU A 78 -3.40 -2.19 21.13
N ALA A 79 -2.40 -1.32 21.24
CA ALA A 79 -1.21 -1.55 22.09
C ALA A 79 -1.33 -0.95 23.52
N ARG A 80 -2.53 -0.51 23.94
CA ARG A 80 -2.75 0.04 25.30
C ARG A 80 -3.93 -0.60 26.05
N ARG A 81 -4.13 -1.91 25.95
CA ARG A 81 -4.96 -2.64 26.93
C ARG A 81 -4.22 -3.82 27.52
#